data_AF-A0A8X7CCE3-F1
#
_entry.id   AF-A0A8X7CCE3-F1
#
_cell.length_a   1.000
_cell.length_b   1.000
_cell.length_c   1.000
_cell.angle_alpha   90.00
_cell.angle_beta   90.00
_cell.angle_gamma   90.00
#
_symmetry.space_group_name_H-M   'P 1'
#
loop_
_entity.id
_entity.type
_entity.pdbx_description
1 polymer ?
#
loop_
_entity_poly.entity_id
_entity_poly.type
_entity_poly.pdbx_seq_one_letter_code
_entity_poly.pdbx_strand_id
1 'polypeptide(L)'
;MRNVDRTVKDAHKKEMQEKFRYHMGYLVDALKHSLGATTDVNTARAFFWNPVITSLITRIDEILIRKLCVVLTTIVCEHEIHTRKFKEFCLATA
;
A
#
# COMPACT_ATOMS: atom_id res chain seq x y z
N MET A 1 29.29 5.01 5.85
CA MET A 1 28.28 4.20 5.12
C MET A 1 26.86 4.29 5.71
N ARG A 2 26.63 4.14 7.03
CA ARG A 2 25.26 4.14 7.62
C ARG A 2 24.41 5.41 7.39
N ASN A 3 25.01 6.60 7.38
CA ASN A 3 24.26 7.86 7.21
C ASN A 3 23.82 8.13 5.77
N VAL A 4 24.57 7.67 4.77
CA VAL A 4 24.25 7.87 3.34
C VAL A 4 23.04 7.03 2.93
N ASP A 5 22.96 5.79 3.42
CA ASP A 5 21.81 4.90 3.15
C ASP A 5 20.50 5.46 3.74
N ARG A 6 20.56 6.10 4.91
CA ARG A 6 19.39 6.78 5.51
C ARG A 6 18.94 7.97 4.65
N THR A 7 19.87 8.82 4.19
CA THR A 7 19.51 9.98 3.35
C THR A 7 18.89 9.59 2.01
N VAL A 8 19.33 8.49 1.40
CA VAL A 8 18.75 7.99 0.14
C VAL A 8 17.34 7.44 0.37
N LYS A 9 17.13 6.69 1.46
CA LYS A 9 15.81 6.19 1.86
C LYS A 9 14.83 7.32 2.14
N ASP A 10 15.26 8.36 2.85
CA ASP A 10 14.41 9.52 3.17
C ASP A 10 14.05 10.33 1.93
N ALA A 11 14.99 10.54 1.00
CA ALA A 11 14.74 11.22 -0.26
C ALA A 11 13.73 10.44 -1.13
N HIS A 12 13.91 9.12 -1.23
CA HIS A 12 13.00 8.26 -1.98
C HIS A 12 11.61 8.20 -1.35
N LYS A 13 11.53 8.12 -0.02
CA LYS A 13 10.27 8.20 0.72
C LYS A 13 9.54 9.51 0.41
N LYS A 14 10.23 10.65 0.48
CA LYS A 14 9.65 11.96 0.18
C LYS A 14 9.14 12.07 -1.26
N GLU A 15 9.92 11.58 -2.23
CA GLU A 15 9.51 11.51 -3.64
C GLU A 15 8.20 10.74 -3.81
N MET A 16 8.06 9.59 -3.14
CA MET A 16 6.83 8.79 -3.20
C MET A 16 5.64 9.50 -2.58
N GLN A 17 5.84 10.17 -1.45
CA GLN A 17 4.80 10.96 -0.80
C GLN A 17 4.28 12.09 -1.68
N GLU A 18 5.19 12.79 -2.37
CA GLU A 18 4.85 13.85 -3.31
C GLU A 18 4.07 13.30 -4.52
N LYS A 19 4.47 12.14 -5.06
CA LYS A 19 3.74 11.48 -6.15
C LYS A 19 2.34 11.03 -5.75
N PHE A 20 2.18 10.44 -4.56
CA PHE A 20 0.85 10.08 -4.06
C PHE A 20 -0.03 11.31 -3.85
N ARG A 21 0.53 12.40 -3.32
CA ARG A 21 -0.19 13.66 -3.18
C ARG A 21 -0.60 14.24 -4.52
N TYR A 22 0.29 14.22 -5.51
CA TYR A 22 0.04 14.74 -6.86
C TYR A 22 -1.00 13.93 -7.63
N HIS A 23 -0.83 12.61 -7.70
CA HIS A 23 -1.70 11.75 -8.53
C HIS A 23 -3.03 11.40 -7.86
N MET A 24 -3.05 11.30 -6.53
CA MET A 24 -4.18 10.74 -5.81
C MET A 24 -4.79 11.69 -4.76
N GLY A 25 -4.17 12.86 -4.52
CA GLY A 25 -4.73 13.91 -3.67
C GLY A 25 -4.57 13.68 -2.16
N TYR A 26 -3.94 12.60 -1.69
CA TYR A 26 -3.75 12.33 -0.25
C TYR A 26 -2.29 12.20 0.16
N LEU A 27 -2.03 12.40 1.46
CA LEU A 27 -0.71 12.26 2.08
C LEU A 27 -0.56 10.84 2.63
N VAL A 28 0.53 10.16 2.26
CA VAL A 28 0.90 8.83 2.77
C VAL A 28 2.08 8.96 3.72
N ASP A 29 2.07 8.26 4.85
CA ASP A 29 3.25 8.14 5.73
C ASP A 29 3.83 9.51 6.18
N ALA A 30 2.97 10.52 6.28
CA ALA A 30 3.35 11.82 6.83
C ALA A 30 3.59 11.65 8.34
N LEU A 31 4.76 12.09 8.82
CA LEU A 31 5.10 12.06 10.24
C LEU A 31 4.18 13.04 10.98
N LYS A 32 3.30 12.53 11.84
CA LYS A 32 2.69 13.33 12.89
C LYS A 32 3.66 13.32 14.07
N HIS A 33 4.11 14.50 14.49
CA HIS A 33 5.18 14.77 15.47
C HIS A 33 5.15 14.00 16.81
N SER A 34 4.12 13.19 17.10
CA SER A 34 4.01 12.42 18.35
C SER A 34 3.43 11.00 18.22
N LEU A 35 3.03 10.51 17.03
CA LEU A 35 2.22 9.27 16.91
C LEU A 35 2.63 8.30 15.79
N GLY A 36 3.75 8.54 15.08
CA GLY A 36 4.20 7.69 13.97
C GLY A 36 3.62 8.09 12.61
N ALA A 37 3.62 7.15 11.67
CA ALA A 37 3.14 7.34 10.30
C ALA A 37 1.62 7.49 10.25
N THR A 38 1.12 8.49 9.52
CA THR A 38 -0.33 8.69 9.32
C THR A 38 -0.86 7.74 8.25
N THR A 39 -0.98 6.45 8.59
CA THR A 39 -1.66 5.46 7.74
C THR A 39 -2.99 5.10 8.40
N ASP A 40 -4.02 5.88 8.12
CA ASP A 40 -5.38 5.54 8.55
C ASP A 40 -6.07 4.60 7.53
N VAL A 41 -7.26 4.11 7.90
CA VAL A 41 -8.06 3.21 7.04
C VAL A 41 -8.36 3.83 5.68
N ASN A 42 -8.50 5.16 5.61
CA ASN A 42 -8.76 5.86 4.36
C ASN A 42 -7.51 5.88 3.47
N THR A 43 -6.31 6.09 4.03
CA THR A 43 -5.04 5.99 3.31
C THR A 43 -4.83 4.58 2.75
N ALA A 44 -5.12 3.54 3.54
CA ALA A 44 -5.02 2.16 3.07
C ALA A 44 -6.01 1.86 1.93
N ARG A 45 -7.28 2.29 2.06
CA ARG A 45 -8.28 2.14 0.99
C ARG A 45 -7.86 2.86 -0.29
N ALA A 46 -7.33 4.07 -0.15
CA ALA A 46 -6.92 4.88 -1.29
C ALA A 46 -5.70 4.27 -2.02
N PHE A 47 -4.76 3.67 -1.28
CA PHE A 47 -3.64 2.90 -1.84
C PHE A 47 -4.11 1.77 -2.78
N PHE A 48 -5.16 1.04 -2.39
CA PHE A 48 -5.71 -0.06 -3.19
C PHE A 48 -6.79 0.37 -4.20
N TRP A 49 -7.25 1.62 -4.15
CA TRP A 49 -8.31 2.14 -5.02
C TRP A 49 -7.89 2.22 -6.49
N ASN A 50 -6.64 2.61 -6.76
CA ASN A 50 -6.08 2.66 -8.11
C ASN A 50 -4.74 1.89 -8.20
N PRO A 51 -4.80 0.56 -8.38
CA PRO A 51 -3.61 -0.29 -8.46
C PRO A 51 -2.63 0.13 -9.56
N VAL A 52 -3.12 0.69 -10.67
CA VAL A 52 -2.29 1.16 -11.80
C VAL A 52 -1.39 2.31 -11.35
N ILE A 53 -1.98 3.34 -10.72
CA ILE A 53 -1.24 4.51 -10.23
C ILE A 53 -0.33 4.09 -9.06
N THR A 54 -0.82 3.26 -8.15
CA THR A 54 -0.01 2.77 -7.04
C THR A 54 1.19 1.96 -7.52
N SER A 55 1.02 1.12 -8.55
CA SER A 55 2.11 0.39 -9.21
C SER A 55 3.11 1.35 -9.86
N LEU A 56 2.63 2.35 -10.60
CA LEU A 56 3.48 3.37 -11.22
C LEU A 56 4.34 4.13 -10.20
N ILE A 57 3.74 4.52 -9.07
CA ILE A 57 4.42 5.27 -8.02
C ILE A 57 5.43 4.36 -7.30
N THR A 58 4.96 3.25 -6.73
CA THR A 58 5.77 2.37 -5.86
C THR A 58 6.72 1.45 -6.61
N ARG A 59 6.52 1.29 -7.92
CA ARG A 59 7.18 0.28 -8.78
C ARG A 59 6.94 -1.16 -8.35
N ILE A 60 5.90 -1.40 -7.55
CA ILE A 60 5.41 -2.74 -7.21
C ILE A 60 4.52 -3.22 -8.35
N ASP A 61 4.57 -4.51 -8.64
CA ASP A 61 3.71 -5.14 -9.64
C ASP A 61 2.22 -4.87 -9.38
N GLU A 62 1.50 -4.44 -10.43
CA GLU A 62 0.08 -4.10 -10.33
C GLU A 62 -0.78 -5.31 -9.96
N ILE A 63 -0.45 -6.49 -10.50
CA ILE A 63 -1.20 -7.73 -10.27
C ILE A 63 -1.08 -8.12 -8.79
N LEU A 64 0.11 -7.99 -8.21
CA LEU A 64 0.34 -8.20 -6.79
C LEU A 64 -0.49 -7.24 -5.93
N ILE A 65 -0.50 -5.94 -6.25
CA ILE A 65 -1.32 -4.95 -5.53
C ILE A 65 -2.81 -5.32 -5.58
N ARG A 66 -3.31 -5.74 -6.75
CA ARG A 66 -4.69 -6.19 -6.93
C ARG A 66 -5.01 -7.44 -6.10
N LYS A 67 -4.14 -8.44 -6.13
CA LYS A 67 -4.31 -9.68 -5.35
C LYS A 67 -4.35 -9.40 -3.86
N LEU A 68 -3.46 -8.54 -3.35
CA LEU A 68 -3.46 -8.14 -1.94
C LEU A 68 -4.74 -7.37 -1.57
N CYS A 69 -5.27 -6.52 -2.45
CA CYS A 69 -6.58 -5.89 -2.24
C CYS A 69 -7.70 -6.94 -2.08
N VAL A 70 -7.73 -7.96 -2.94
CA VAL A 70 -8.72 -9.06 -2.84
C VAL A 70 -8.57 -9.81 -1.53
N VAL A 71 -7.34 -10.12 -1.09
CA VAL A 71 -7.11 -10.80 0.19
C VAL A 71 -7.65 -9.98 1.36
N LEU A 72 -7.29 -8.69 1.43
CA LEU A 72 -7.70 -7.81 2.52
C LEU A 72 -9.22 -7.58 2.54
N THR A 73 -9.82 -7.32 1.38
CA THR A 73 -11.27 -7.12 1.25
C THR A 73 -12.05 -8.38 1.62
N THR A 74 -11.55 -9.56 1.25
CA THR A 74 -12.17 -10.84 1.62
C THR A 74 -12.15 -11.05 3.14
N ILE A 75 -11.06 -10.71 3.83
CA ILE A 75 -10.96 -10.84 5.29
C ILE A 75 -11.97 -9.95 6.02
N VAL A 76 -12.24 -8.75 5.49
CA VAL A 76 -13.14 -7.76 6.12
C VAL A 76 -14.57 -7.78 5.55
N CYS A 77 -14.92 -8.75 4.70
CA CYS A 77 -16.18 -8.70 3.96
C CYS A 77 -17.43 -8.97 4.81
N GLU A 78 -17.31 -9.40 6.08
CA GLU A 78 -18.42 -9.74 6.98
C GLU A 78 -19.35 -10.87 6.46
N HIS A 79 -18.91 -11.64 5.46
CA HIS A 79 -19.62 -12.79 4.91
C HIS A 79 -18.85 -14.09 5.13
N GLU A 80 -19.54 -15.23 5.01
CA GLU A 80 -18.88 -16.53 5.00
C GLU A 80 -17.92 -16.66 3.82
N ILE A 81 -16.67 -17.01 4.12
CA ILE A 81 -15.61 -17.18 3.12
C ILE A 81 -15.47 -18.66 2.79
N HIS A 82 -15.46 -18.98 1.50
CA HIS A 82 -15.13 -20.32 1.03
C HIS A 82 -13.64 -20.62 1.28
N THR A 83 -13.32 -21.20 2.44
CA THR A 83 -11.96 -21.36 2.97
C THR A 83 -10.98 -22.02 2.00
N ARG A 84 -11.39 -23.08 1.29
CA ARG A 84 -10.54 -23.75 0.29
C ARG A 84 -10.14 -22.83 -0.88
N LYS A 85 -11.10 -22.15 -1.50
CA LYS A 85 -10.85 -21.21 -2.61
C LYS A 85 -9.99 -20.03 -2.15
N PHE A 86 -10.26 -19.51 -0.96
CA PHE A 86 -9.46 -18.43 -0.39
C PHE A 86 -8.01 -18.86 -0.12
N LYS A 87 -7.80 -20.06 0.43
CA LYS A 87 -6.46 -20.64 0.61
C LYS A 87 -5.72 -20.79 -0.71
N GLU A 88 -6.36 -21.35 -1.73
CA GLU A 88 -5.77 -21.52 -3.07
C GLU A 88 -5.38 -20.17 -3.68
N PHE A 89 -6.23 -19.14 -3.53
CA PHE A 89 -5.95 -17.78 -3.98
C PHE A 89 -4.74 -17.15 -3.25
N CYS A 90 -4.66 -17.29 -1.92
CA CYS A 90 -3.53 -16.81 -1.14
C CYS A 90 -2.22 -17.49 -1.54
N LEU A 91 -2.23 -18.82 -1.74
CA LEU A 91 -1.06 -19.56 -2.20
C LEU A 91 -0.61 -19.16 -3.61
N ALA A 92 -1.54 -18.85 -4.52
CA ALA A 92 -1.23 -18.33 -5.85
C ALA A 92 -0.81 -16.85 -5.87
N THR A 93 -0.87 -16.17 -4.71
CA THR A 93 -0.44 -14.78 -4.54
C THR A 93 0.99 -14.68 -3.97
N ALA A 94 1.41 -15.66 -3.16
CA ALA A 94 2.75 -15.77 -2.57
C ALA A 94 3.79 -16.18 -3.62
#